data_AF-A0A6C0AU85-F1
#
_entry.id   AF-A0A6C0AU85-F1
#
_cell.length_a   1.000
_cell.length_b   1.000
_cell.length_c   1.000
_cell.angle_alpha   90.00
_cell.angle_beta   90.00
_cell.angle_gamma   90.00
#
_symmetry.space_group_name_H-M   'P 1'
#
loop_
_entity.id
_entity.type
_entity.pdbx_description
1 polymer ?
#
loop_
_entity_poly.entity_id
_entity_poly.type
_entity_poly.pdbx_seq_one_letter_code
_entity_poly.pdbx_strand_id
1 'polypeptide(L)'
;MAYCILDVSGQLVIKDWSVLNLMAAEPITQVCTCSTSNKSKKNPIVKPCTRLAKYTKNGKFYCDKHAKSETQFMLPAKQYLSTGLKKQKVQELIHLGKKHGLENLAEQKKDNLIEIMLNFFENRCYENITMAKSKTAGETDLIQIGKNMKEQLDKIDGIETIDYVVIENQISPIATRMKTIQGMLAQYFIMKVPRCHIEFVSSSHKLKQFVGLENKEKSTLENTIITNSYKEHKKDGIFYCQNIVEKNTELSGSQLFAESPSKKKDDLADCFLQGLWYLKHRNIITYAEDLKINIV
;
A
#
# COMPACT_ATOMS: atom_id res chain seq x y z
N MET A 1 -3.30 -8.15 1.98
CA MET A 1 -3.94 -9.07 2.94
C MET A 1 -2.91 -9.41 4.00
N ALA A 2 -3.14 -9.05 5.26
CA ALA A 2 -2.24 -9.40 6.35
C ALA A 2 -2.50 -10.83 6.83
N TYR A 3 -1.47 -11.50 7.33
CA TYR A 3 -1.56 -12.83 7.94
C TYR A 3 -0.50 -12.95 9.06
N CYS A 4 -0.74 -13.86 10.00
CA CYS A 4 0.20 -14.22 11.05
C CYS A 4 0.16 -15.73 11.23
N ILE A 5 1.32 -16.39 11.24
CA ILE A 5 1.47 -17.83 11.46
C ILE A 5 2.03 -18.05 12.86
N LEU A 6 1.24 -18.71 13.70
CA LEU A 6 1.57 -19.04 15.07
C LEU A 6 1.87 -20.54 15.17
N ASP A 7 3.00 -20.88 15.79
CA ASP A 7 3.34 -22.24 16.20
C ASP A 7 3.14 -22.38 17.70
N VAL A 8 2.38 -23.40 18.10
CA VAL A 8 2.02 -23.72 19.48
C VAL A 8 2.38 -25.18 19.83
N SER A 9 3.21 -25.84 19.02
CA SER A 9 3.68 -27.21 19.29
C SER A 9 4.61 -27.30 20.50
N GLY A 10 5.25 -26.19 20.87
CA GLY A 10 6.04 -26.01 22.07
C GLY A 10 5.73 -24.66 22.70
N GLN A 11 6.73 -23.79 22.82
CA GLN A 11 6.48 -22.38 23.16
C GLN A 11 5.74 -21.68 22.02
N LEU A 12 4.92 -20.67 22.35
CA LEU A 12 4.23 -19.86 21.36
C LEU A 12 5.28 -19.08 20.57
N VAL A 13 5.30 -19.26 19.25
CA VAL A 13 6.25 -18.59 18.34
C VAL A 13 5.51 -17.99 17.15
N ILE A 14 5.90 -16.78 16.75
CA ILE A 14 5.46 -16.19 15.48
C ILE A 14 6.43 -16.67 14.39
N LYS A 15 5.99 -17.61 13.54
CA LYS A 15 6.81 -18.14 12.45
C LYS A 15 6.93 -17.16 11.29
N ASP A 16 5.84 -16.47 10.99
CA ASP A 16 5.77 -15.47 9.94
C ASP A 16 4.64 -14.48 10.23
N TRP A 17 4.83 -13.23 9.84
CA TRP A 17 3.87 -12.15 10.08
C TRP A 17 4.10 -11.03 9.07
N SER A 18 3.24 -10.99 8.04
CA SER A 18 3.48 -10.11 6.89
C SER A 18 2.20 -9.73 6.17
N VAL A 19 2.36 -8.95 5.10
CA VAL A 19 1.26 -8.48 4.24
C VAL A 19 1.51 -8.94 2.80
N LEU A 20 0.60 -9.76 2.29
CA LEU A 20 0.57 -10.15 0.89
C LEU A 20 0.03 -9.02 0.01
N ASN A 21 0.81 -8.64 -1.00
CA ASN A 21 0.36 -7.73 -2.03
C ASN A 21 -0.43 -8.49 -3.11
N LEU A 22 -1.75 -8.38 -3.04
CA LEU A 22 -2.66 -9.02 -4.00
C LEU A 22 -2.94 -8.15 -5.23
N MET A 23 -2.35 -6.96 -5.31
CA MET A 23 -2.48 -6.05 -6.45
C MET A 23 -1.29 -6.28 -7.40
N ALA A 24 -1.48 -5.98 -8.69
CA ALA A 24 -0.41 -6.09 -9.68
C ALA A 24 0.83 -5.26 -9.26
N ALA A 25 2.01 -5.72 -9.69
CA ALA A 25 3.33 -5.24 -9.27
C ALA A 25 3.43 -3.71 -9.17
N GLU A 26 4.20 -3.27 -8.17
CA GLU A 26 4.43 -1.84 -7.88
C GLU A 26 4.82 -1.09 -9.16
N PRO A 27 4.27 0.12 -9.41
CA PRO A 27 4.67 0.90 -10.56
C PRO A 27 6.18 1.13 -10.48
N ILE A 28 6.90 0.78 -11.55
CA ILE A 28 8.34 1.07 -11.67
C ILE A 28 8.53 2.57 -11.49
N THR A 29 9.05 2.99 -10.33
CA THR A 29 9.32 4.40 -10.05
C THR A 29 10.74 4.71 -10.50
N GLN A 30 10.89 5.13 -11.75
CA GLN A 30 12.19 5.55 -12.29
C GLN A 30 12.79 6.69 -11.45
N VAL A 31 14.08 6.59 -11.13
CA VAL A 31 14.81 7.62 -10.38
C VAL A 31 15.40 8.62 -11.37
N CYS A 32 15.53 9.88 -10.95
CA CYS A 32 16.13 10.93 -11.75
C CYS A 32 17.59 10.61 -12.09
N THR A 33 17.95 10.74 -13.37
CA THR A 33 19.30 10.49 -13.89
C THR A 33 20.29 11.63 -13.65
N CYS A 34 19.82 12.78 -13.16
CA CYS A 34 20.68 13.94 -12.93
C CYS A 34 21.48 13.80 -11.62
N SER A 35 22.54 14.60 -11.50
CA SER A 35 23.32 14.70 -10.26
C SER A 35 23.03 16.01 -9.54
N THR A 36 23.18 15.98 -8.23
CA THR A 36 23.13 17.15 -7.35
C THR A 36 24.54 17.60 -6.99
N SER A 37 24.79 18.90 -7.05
CA SER A 37 26.05 19.52 -6.63
C SER A 37 25.78 20.52 -5.50
N ASN A 38 26.47 20.39 -4.36
CA ASN A 38 26.47 21.43 -3.34
C ASN A 38 27.45 22.54 -3.75
N LYS A 39 26.93 23.60 -4.37
CA LYS A 39 27.71 24.75 -4.85
C LYS A 39 28.36 25.58 -3.74
N SER A 40 28.09 25.28 -2.46
CA SER A 40 28.56 26.04 -1.30
C SER A 40 29.86 25.54 -0.66
N LYS A 41 30.55 24.54 -1.24
CA LYS A 41 31.86 24.05 -0.75
C LYS A 41 32.93 24.22 -1.82
N LYS A 42 34.16 24.60 -1.42
CA LYS A 42 35.35 24.77 -2.28
C LYS A 42 35.65 23.55 -3.17
N ASN A 43 35.19 22.35 -2.77
CA ASN A 43 35.15 21.14 -3.60
C ASN A 43 33.70 20.62 -3.70
N PRO A 44 32.98 20.84 -4.81
CA PRO A 44 31.61 20.37 -4.97
C PRO A 44 31.59 18.84 -5.15
N ILE A 45 31.08 18.14 -4.13
CA ILE A 45 30.79 16.71 -4.25
C ILE A 45 29.53 16.55 -5.11
N VAL A 46 29.69 15.88 -6.25
CA VAL A 46 28.59 15.52 -7.15
C VAL A 46 28.01 14.19 -6.68
N LYS A 47 26.72 14.17 -6.31
CA LYS A 47 26.01 12.95 -5.91
C LYS A 47 24.84 12.67 -6.84
N PRO A 48 24.55 11.40 -7.20
CA PRO A 48 23.38 11.06 -7.99
C PRO A 48 22.09 11.52 -7.28
N CYS A 49 21.11 11.98 -8.06
CA CYS A 49 19.81 12.34 -7.51
C CYS A 49 19.05 11.08 -7.08
N THR A 50 18.45 11.12 -5.89
CA THR A 50 17.63 10.02 -5.36
C THR A 50 16.12 10.27 -5.51
N ARG A 51 15.74 11.38 -6.15
CA ARG A 51 14.31 11.75 -6.30
C ARG A 51 13.69 11.00 -7.47
N LEU A 52 12.44 10.60 -7.29
CA LEU A 52 11.64 10.02 -8.37
C LEU A 52 11.49 10.98 -9.54
N ALA A 53 11.59 10.43 -10.75
CA ALA A 53 11.39 11.16 -11.98
C ALA A 53 9.90 11.44 -12.21
N LYS A 54 9.60 12.65 -12.70
CA LYS A 54 8.26 13.03 -13.18
C LYS A 54 8.22 13.20 -14.69
N TYR A 55 9.38 13.42 -15.29
CA TYR A 55 9.49 13.73 -16.71
C TYR A 55 10.58 12.89 -17.38
N THR A 56 10.43 12.64 -18.67
CA THR A 56 11.45 11.99 -19.50
C THR A 56 11.71 12.80 -20.76
N LYS A 57 12.95 12.72 -21.26
CA LYS A 57 13.33 13.26 -22.56
C LYS A 57 14.57 12.56 -23.07
N ASN A 58 14.58 12.16 -24.34
CA ASN A 58 15.75 11.57 -25.02
C ASN A 58 16.41 10.43 -24.20
N GLY A 59 15.60 9.56 -23.60
CA GLY A 59 16.07 8.43 -22.78
C GLY A 59 16.59 8.78 -21.37
N LYS A 60 16.50 10.04 -20.93
CA LYS A 60 16.87 10.49 -19.58
C LYS A 60 15.63 10.77 -18.71
N PHE A 61 15.80 10.71 -17.40
CA PHE A 61 14.72 10.86 -16.42
C PHE A 61 14.97 12.03 -15.47
N TYR A 62 13.95 12.86 -15.28
CA TYR A 62 14.06 14.14 -14.58
C TYR A 62 13.06 14.23 -13.43
N CYS A 63 13.55 14.50 -12.22
CA CYS A 63 12.68 14.91 -11.12
C CYS A 63 12.17 16.34 -11.34
N ASP A 64 11.14 16.72 -10.60
CA ASP A 64 10.54 18.06 -10.73
C ASP A 64 11.52 19.21 -10.55
N LYS A 65 12.46 19.07 -9.61
CA LYS A 65 13.49 20.09 -9.36
C LYS A 65 14.43 20.23 -10.55
N HIS A 66 14.91 19.11 -11.10
CA HIS A 66 15.88 19.13 -12.19
C HIS A 66 15.26 19.60 -13.51
N ALA A 67 14.04 19.17 -13.83
CA ALA A 67 13.32 19.67 -15.01
C ALA A 67 13.02 21.18 -14.94
N LYS A 68 12.88 21.74 -13.73
CA LYS A 68 12.71 23.20 -13.54
C LYS A 68 14.02 23.98 -13.60
N SER A 69 15.13 23.38 -13.15
CA SER A 69 16.43 24.04 -13.15
C SER A 69 17.18 23.91 -14.48
N GLU A 70 16.94 22.83 -15.23
CA GLU A 70 17.48 22.66 -16.58
C GLU A 70 16.55 23.35 -17.57
N THR A 71 16.97 24.48 -18.13
CA THR A 71 16.18 25.29 -19.06
C THR A 71 16.25 24.80 -20.51
N GLN A 72 16.86 23.64 -20.75
CA GLN A 72 17.05 23.08 -22.10
C GLN A 72 15.72 22.69 -22.75
N PHE A 73 14.75 22.23 -21.96
CA PHE A 73 13.43 21.83 -22.43
C PHE A 73 12.33 22.53 -21.64
N MET A 74 11.19 22.74 -22.28
CA MET A 74 10.01 23.32 -21.65
C MET A 74 9.24 22.27 -20.82
N LEU A 75 8.63 22.70 -19.73
CA LEU A 75 7.71 21.82 -19.00
C LEU A 75 6.44 21.57 -19.83
N PRO A 76 5.92 20.33 -19.84
CA PRO A 76 4.70 20.01 -20.55
C PRO A 76 3.51 20.76 -19.94
N ALA A 77 2.69 21.37 -20.79
CA ALA A 77 1.44 22.04 -20.39
C ALA A 77 0.27 21.44 -21.17
N LYS A 78 -0.93 21.45 -20.58
CA LYS A 78 -2.15 20.88 -21.22
C LYS A 78 -2.41 21.46 -22.60
N GLN A 79 -2.10 22.74 -22.81
CA GLN A 79 -2.28 23.43 -24.08
C GLN A 79 -1.30 22.99 -25.19
N TYR A 80 -0.21 22.31 -24.84
CA TYR A 80 0.78 21.80 -25.80
C TYR A 80 0.49 20.34 -26.23
N LEU A 81 -0.43 19.66 -25.54
CA LEU A 81 -0.79 18.27 -25.85
C LEU A 81 -1.73 18.20 -27.05
N SER A 82 -1.69 17.10 -27.79
CA SER A 82 -2.59 16.85 -28.95
C SER A 82 -4.07 17.10 -28.64
N THR A 83 -4.54 16.65 -27.48
CA THR A 83 -5.93 16.87 -27.04
C THR A 83 -6.24 18.32 -26.72
N GLY A 84 -5.24 19.10 -26.30
CA GLY A 84 -5.34 20.55 -26.07
C GLY A 84 -5.35 21.31 -27.39
N LEU A 85 -4.38 21.04 -28.27
CA LEU A 85 -4.22 21.70 -29.57
C LEU A 85 -5.46 21.49 -30.46
N LYS A 86 -6.01 20.28 -30.53
CA LYS A 86 -7.21 19.98 -31.33
C LYS A 86 -8.44 20.79 -30.89
N LYS A 87 -8.53 21.13 -29.61
CA LYS A 87 -9.66 21.90 -29.03
C LYS A 87 -9.55 23.41 -29.27
N GLN A 88 -8.36 23.93 -29.59
CA GLN A 88 -8.16 25.35 -29.81
C GLN A 88 -8.71 25.81 -31.16
N LYS A 89 -9.12 27.08 -31.21
CA LYS A 89 -9.50 27.76 -32.46
C LYS A 89 -8.24 28.09 -33.28
N VAL A 90 -8.40 28.25 -34.59
CA VAL A 90 -7.28 28.56 -35.51
C VAL A 90 -6.50 29.80 -35.08
N GLN A 91 -7.19 30.88 -34.68
CA GLN A 91 -6.54 32.11 -34.22
C GLN A 91 -5.74 31.92 -32.92
N GLU A 92 -6.22 31.06 -32.01
CA GLU A 92 -5.53 30.74 -30.76
C GLU A 92 -4.26 29.92 -31.04
N LEU A 93 -4.32 28.98 -32.00
CA LEU A 93 -3.16 28.24 -32.47
C LEU A 93 -2.14 29.20 -33.11
N ILE A 94 -2.56 30.09 -34.02
CA ILE A 94 -1.63 31.07 -34.62
C ILE A 94 -0.96 31.94 -33.54
N HIS A 95 -1.73 32.42 -32.55
CA HIS A 95 -1.19 33.23 -31.45
C HIS A 95 -0.20 32.43 -30.59
N LEU A 96 -0.55 31.19 -30.23
CA LEU A 96 0.31 30.30 -29.45
C LEU A 96 1.62 30.00 -30.18
N GLY A 97 1.57 29.73 -31.49
CA GLY A 97 2.77 29.44 -32.27
C GLY A 97 3.68 30.66 -32.38
N LYS A 98 3.12 31.84 -32.65
CA LYS A 98 3.87 33.12 -32.66
C LYS A 98 4.54 33.42 -31.32
N LYS A 99 3.86 33.13 -30.20
CA LYS A 99 4.43 33.27 -28.85
C LYS A 99 5.69 32.43 -28.64
N HIS A 100 5.81 31.31 -29.35
CA HIS A 100 6.97 30.43 -29.33
C HIS A 100 7.94 30.65 -30.51
N GLY A 101 7.76 31.73 -31.28
CA GLY A 101 8.64 32.10 -32.39
C GLY A 101 8.41 31.33 -33.69
N LEU A 102 7.24 30.70 -33.87
CA LEU A 102 6.86 30.06 -35.14
C LEU A 102 6.27 31.09 -36.10
N GLU A 103 6.78 31.12 -37.33
CA GLU A 103 6.38 32.04 -38.40
C GLU A 103 5.47 31.36 -39.44
N ASN A 104 4.90 32.15 -40.36
CA ASN A 104 4.11 31.67 -41.51
C ASN A 104 2.88 30.80 -41.16
N LEU A 105 2.30 31.01 -39.98
CA LEU A 105 1.15 30.23 -39.49
C LEU A 105 -0.20 30.68 -40.07
N ALA A 106 -0.34 31.94 -40.47
CA ALA A 106 -1.65 32.52 -40.83
C ALA A 106 -2.26 31.92 -42.12
N GLU A 107 -1.42 31.40 -43.00
CA GLU A 107 -1.82 30.82 -44.30
C GLU A 107 -2.08 29.31 -44.20
N GLN A 108 -1.83 28.70 -43.04
CA GLN A 108 -1.90 27.26 -42.86
C GLN A 108 -3.31 26.80 -42.49
N LYS A 109 -3.70 25.63 -43.02
CA LYS A 109 -4.91 24.93 -42.58
C LYS A 109 -4.77 24.45 -41.14
N LYS A 110 -5.90 24.32 -40.42
CA LYS A 110 -5.92 23.92 -39.01
C LYS A 110 -5.16 22.62 -38.72
N ASP A 111 -5.31 21.62 -39.57
CA ASP A 111 -4.63 20.32 -39.37
C ASP A 111 -3.11 20.47 -39.47
N ASN A 112 -2.63 21.26 -40.45
CA ASN A 112 -1.20 21.54 -40.59
C ASN A 112 -0.65 22.39 -39.43
N LEU A 113 -1.44 23.34 -38.91
CA LEU A 113 -1.08 24.09 -37.70
C LEU A 113 -0.90 23.16 -36.49
N ILE A 114 -1.82 22.20 -36.31
CA ILE A 114 -1.73 21.22 -35.23
C ILE A 114 -0.48 20.35 -35.40
N GLU A 115 -0.17 19.91 -36.63
CA GLU A 115 1.01 19.10 -36.92
C GLU A 115 2.33 19.85 -36.64
N ILE A 116 2.46 21.09 -37.14
CA ILE A 116 3.61 21.97 -36.88
C ILE A 116 3.82 22.14 -35.36
N MET A 117 2.72 22.40 -34.63
CA MET A 117 2.78 22.58 -33.19
C MET A 117 3.14 21.31 -32.43
N LEU A 118 2.56 20.17 -32.82
CA LEU A 118 2.87 18.88 -32.22
C LEU A 118 4.35 18.58 -32.39
N ASN A 119 4.88 18.70 -33.61
CA ASN A 119 6.30 18.47 -33.86
C ASN A 119 7.19 19.42 -33.04
N PHE A 120 6.84 20.70 -32.95
CA PHE A 120 7.59 21.67 -32.16
C PHE A 120 7.61 21.31 -30.67
N PHE A 121 6.44 21.06 -30.06
CA PHE A 121 6.34 20.76 -28.62
C PHE A 121 6.88 19.36 -28.30
N GLU A 122 6.71 18.38 -29.16
CA GLU A 122 7.32 17.05 -29.02
C GLU A 122 8.84 17.13 -29.04
N ASN A 123 9.47 18.09 -29.72
CA ASN A 123 10.93 18.24 -29.70
C ASN A 123 11.43 19.12 -28.55
N ARG A 124 10.63 20.10 -28.11
CA ARG A 124 11.07 21.12 -27.15
C ARG A 124 10.56 20.94 -25.72
N CYS A 125 9.53 20.13 -25.50
CA CYS A 125 9.00 19.84 -24.16
C CYS A 125 9.53 18.53 -23.60
N TYR A 126 9.62 18.45 -22.26
CA TYR A 126 9.67 17.17 -21.58
C TYR A 126 8.35 16.40 -21.75
N GLU A 127 8.43 15.07 -21.71
CA GLU A 127 7.27 14.20 -21.66
C GLU A 127 6.93 13.86 -20.22
N ASN A 128 5.64 13.89 -19.86
CA ASN A 128 5.22 13.42 -18.54
C ASN A 128 5.40 11.91 -18.47
N ILE A 129 6.06 11.44 -17.41
CA ILE A 129 5.99 10.02 -17.06
C ILE A 129 4.58 9.78 -16.55
N THR A 130 3.77 9.09 -17.35
CA THR A 130 2.48 8.59 -16.89
C THR A 130 2.78 7.45 -15.92
N MET A 131 2.80 7.77 -14.63
CA MET A 131 2.76 6.74 -13.61
C MET A 131 1.49 5.93 -13.88
N ALA A 132 1.64 4.66 -14.24
CA ALA A 132 0.51 3.75 -14.15
C ALA A 132 0.01 3.88 -12.72
N LYS A 133 -1.20 4.43 -12.53
CA LYS A 133 -1.81 4.46 -11.21
C LYS A 133 -1.80 3.02 -10.73
N SER A 134 -1.23 2.75 -9.57
CA SER A 134 -1.39 1.44 -8.95
C SER A 134 -2.89 1.20 -8.85
N LYS A 135 -3.40 0.17 -9.54
CA LYS A 135 -4.82 -0.19 -9.44
C LYS A 135 -5.14 -0.34 -7.96
N THR A 136 -6.15 0.36 -7.50
CA THR A 136 -6.62 0.18 -6.13
C THR A 136 -7.20 -1.22 -5.95
N ALA A 137 -7.37 -1.65 -4.71
CA ALA A 137 -8.00 -2.95 -4.41
C ALA A 137 -9.42 -3.06 -5.01
N GLY A 138 -10.13 -1.93 -5.18
CA GLY A 138 -11.45 -1.88 -5.82
C GLY A 138 -11.42 -1.96 -7.35
N GLU A 139 -10.33 -1.49 -7.97
CA GLU A 139 -10.13 -1.48 -9.43
C GLU A 139 -9.46 -2.76 -9.96
N THR A 140 -8.83 -3.53 -9.09
CA THR A 140 -8.25 -4.83 -9.46
C THR A 140 -9.37 -5.84 -9.65
N ASP A 141 -9.33 -6.65 -10.70
CA ASP A 141 -10.37 -7.66 -10.91
C ASP A 141 -10.29 -8.80 -9.86
N LEU A 142 -11.45 -9.36 -9.45
CA LEU A 142 -11.49 -10.41 -8.42
C LEU A 142 -10.80 -11.70 -8.87
N ILE A 143 -10.84 -12.03 -10.16
CA ILE A 143 -10.12 -13.19 -10.70
C ILE A 143 -8.62 -12.96 -10.56
N GLN A 144 -8.14 -11.74 -10.86
CA GLN A 144 -6.72 -11.41 -10.67
C GLN A 144 -6.31 -11.44 -9.20
N ILE A 145 -7.17 -10.94 -8.29
CA ILE A 145 -6.92 -11.07 -6.84
C ILE A 145 -6.81 -12.54 -6.44
N GLY A 146 -7.70 -13.41 -6.92
CA GLY A 146 -7.65 -14.85 -6.64
C GLY A 146 -6.38 -15.51 -7.15
N LYS A 147 -5.94 -15.20 -8.38
CA LYS A 147 -4.67 -15.69 -8.95
C LYS A 147 -3.47 -15.23 -8.11
N ASN A 148 -3.41 -13.93 -7.81
CA ASN A 148 -2.33 -13.36 -7.00
C ASN A 148 -2.33 -13.95 -5.58
N MET A 149 -3.50 -14.14 -4.98
CA MET A 149 -3.62 -14.76 -3.66
C MET A 149 -3.01 -16.16 -3.64
N LYS A 150 -3.38 -16.99 -4.62
CA LYS A 150 -2.81 -18.34 -4.77
C LYS A 150 -1.28 -18.27 -4.89
N GLU A 151 -0.77 -17.46 -5.82
CA GLU A 151 0.67 -17.35 -6.07
C GLU A 151 1.46 -16.81 -4.85
N GLN A 152 0.87 -15.89 -4.08
CA GLN A 152 1.53 -15.32 -2.92
C GLN A 152 1.50 -16.26 -1.72
N LEU A 153 0.38 -16.98 -1.51
CA LEU A 153 0.29 -18.00 -0.45
C LEU A 153 1.19 -19.21 -0.74
N ASP A 154 1.30 -19.63 -2.01
CA ASP A 154 2.19 -20.73 -2.42
C ASP A 154 3.69 -20.44 -2.16
N LYS A 155 4.06 -19.18 -1.90
CA LYS A 155 5.43 -18.77 -1.56
C LYS A 155 5.72 -18.77 -0.07
N ILE A 156 4.70 -18.96 0.77
CA ILE A 156 4.89 -18.97 2.22
C ILE A 156 5.44 -20.34 2.62
N ASP A 157 6.63 -20.34 3.22
CA ASP A 157 7.27 -21.56 3.70
C ASP A 157 6.39 -22.24 4.77
N GLY A 158 6.16 -23.54 4.60
CA GLY A 158 5.33 -24.32 5.53
C GLY A 158 3.82 -24.07 5.42
N ILE A 159 3.33 -23.36 4.39
CA ILE A 159 1.87 -23.15 4.22
C ILE A 159 1.07 -24.46 4.18
N GLU A 160 1.67 -25.54 3.68
CA GLU A 160 1.06 -26.87 3.57
C GLU A 160 1.00 -27.63 4.90
N THR A 161 1.71 -27.16 5.93
CA THR A 161 1.74 -27.78 7.26
C THR A 161 0.78 -27.11 8.24
N ILE A 162 -0.01 -26.13 7.79
CA ILE A 162 -0.97 -25.42 8.65
C ILE A 162 -2.08 -26.38 9.10
N ASP A 163 -2.26 -26.51 10.42
CA ASP A 163 -3.33 -27.33 11.00
C ASP A 163 -4.64 -26.58 11.16
N TYR A 164 -4.58 -25.27 11.47
CA TYR A 164 -5.74 -24.42 11.69
C TYR A 164 -5.63 -23.10 10.92
N VAL A 165 -6.70 -22.72 10.21
CA VAL A 165 -6.81 -21.46 9.48
C VAL A 165 -7.96 -20.66 10.07
N VAL A 166 -7.63 -19.57 10.74
CA VAL A 166 -8.61 -18.64 11.31
C VAL A 166 -8.78 -17.46 10.38
N ILE A 167 -9.98 -17.25 9.86
CA ILE A 167 -10.27 -16.18 8.90
C ILE A 167 -11.33 -15.24 9.48
N GLU A 168 -11.09 -13.93 9.40
CA GLU A 168 -12.07 -12.93 9.84
C GLU A 168 -13.36 -13.06 9.02
N ASN A 169 -14.50 -13.14 9.71
CA ASN A 169 -15.81 -13.22 9.09
C ASN A 169 -16.29 -11.84 8.60
N GLN A 170 -16.42 -11.69 7.28
CA GLN A 170 -16.93 -10.47 6.65
C GLN A 170 -18.46 -10.47 6.63
N ILE A 171 -19.09 -9.33 6.97
CA ILE A 171 -20.55 -9.19 7.09
C ILE A 171 -21.16 -8.66 5.77
N SER A 172 -22.03 -9.47 5.14
CA SER A 172 -22.39 -9.38 3.72
C SER A 172 -23.04 -8.08 3.22
N PRO A 173 -23.91 -7.36 3.96
CA PRO A 173 -24.50 -6.11 3.44
C PRO A 173 -23.49 -4.98 3.25
N ILE A 174 -22.32 -5.05 3.91
CA ILE A 174 -21.36 -3.95 4.00
C ILE A 174 -20.09 -4.25 3.18
N ALA A 175 -19.76 -5.52 2.95
CA ALA A 175 -18.45 -5.92 2.45
C ALA A 175 -18.46 -7.08 1.43
N THR A 176 -19.36 -7.09 0.45
CA THR A 176 -19.51 -8.17 -0.56
C THR A 176 -18.19 -8.58 -1.23
N ARG A 177 -17.33 -7.60 -1.53
CA ARG A 177 -16.02 -7.86 -2.12
C ARG A 177 -15.08 -8.61 -1.16
N MET A 178 -15.01 -8.18 0.10
CA MET A 178 -14.20 -8.87 1.11
C MET A 178 -14.79 -10.24 1.46
N LYS A 179 -16.12 -10.41 1.43
CA LYS A 179 -16.78 -11.71 1.54
C LYS A 179 -16.34 -12.67 0.43
N THR A 180 -16.19 -12.17 -0.78
CA THR A 180 -15.70 -12.98 -1.91
C THR A 180 -14.24 -13.37 -1.70
N ILE A 181 -13.39 -12.43 -1.26
CA ILE A 181 -11.98 -12.70 -0.93
C ILE A 181 -11.86 -13.71 0.23
N GLN A 182 -12.71 -13.60 1.26
CA GLN A 182 -12.83 -14.58 2.34
C GLN A 182 -13.12 -15.99 1.79
N GLY A 183 -14.09 -16.10 0.86
CA GLY A 183 -14.40 -17.36 0.19
C GLY A 183 -13.25 -17.90 -0.65
N MET A 184 -12.54 -17.04 -1.39
CA MET A 184 -11.34 -17.43 -2.15
C MET A 184 -10.22 -17.96 -1.25
N LEU A 185 -10.00 -17.31 -0.10
CA LEU A 185 -8.98 -17.74 0.86
C LEU A 185 -9.35 -19.09 1.48
N ALA A 186 -10.60 -19.28 1.88
CA ALA A 186 -11.07 -20.58 2.37
C ALA A 186 -10.92 -21.66 1.30
N GLN A 187 -11.32 -21.37 0.05
CA GLN A 187 -11.20 -22.31 -1.07
C GLN A 187 -9.73 -22.70 -1.35
N TYR A 188 -8.80 -21.75 -1.24
CA TYR A 188 -7.37 -22.03 -1.37
C TYR A 188 -6.94 -23.11 -0.37
N PHE A 189 -7.27 -22.96 0.91
CA PHE A 189 -6.89 -23.92 1.94
C PHE A 189 -7.63 -25.25 1.81
N ILE A 190 -8.91 -25.26 1.41
CA ILE A 190 -9.65 -26.50 1.12
C ILE A 190 -8.93 -27.34 0.06
N MET A 191 -8.42 -26.69 -0.99
CA MET A 191 -7.75 -27.39 -2.09
C MET A 191 -6.29 -27.74 -1.79
N LYS A 192 -5.56 -26.80 -1.17
CA LYS A 192 -4.11 -26.90 -0.97
C LYS A 192 -3.75 -27.68 0.29
N VAL A 193 -4.56 -27.56 1.35
CA VAL A 193 -4.35 -28.18 2.65
C VAL A 193 -5.66 -28.82 3.15
N PRO A 194 -6.16 -29.89 2.51
CA PRO A 194 -7.50 -30.44 2.81
C PRO A 194 -7.69 -30.90 4.25
N ARG A 195 -6.59 -31.13 4.98
CA ARG A 195 -6.56 -31.57 6.37
C ARG A 195 -6.77 -30.43 7.38
N CYS A 196 -6.53 -29.18 6.97
CA CYS A 196 -6.58 -28.06 7.90
C CYS A 196 -8.01 -27.76 8.32
N HIS A 197 -8.18 -27.36 9.58
CA HIS A 197 -9.46 -26.88 10.09
C HIS A 197 -9.61 -25.39 9.77
N ILE A 198 -10.67 -25.01 9.06
CA ILE A 198 -10.93 -23.61 8.69
C ILE A 198 -12.09 -23.09 9.54
N GLU A 199 -11.86 -21.99 10.26
CA GLU A 199 -12.89 -21.34 11.09
C GLU A 199 -13.06 -19.87 10.73
N PHE A 200 -14.32 -19.44 10.58
CA PHE A 200 -14.68 -18.04 10.40
C PHE A 200 -15.01 -17.40 11.73
N VAL A 201 -14.23 -16.39 12.12
CA VAL A 201 -14.35 -15.78 13.45
C VAL A 201 -14.77 -14.32 13.34
N SER A 202 -15.63 -13.86 14.26
CA SER A 202 -16.07 -12.47 14.31
C SER A 202 -14.89 -11.51 14.46
N SER A 203 -14.89 -10.43 13.67
CA SER A 203 -13.94 -9.33 13.81
C SER A 203 -14.00 -8.65 15.17
N SER A 204 -15.12 -8.74 15.89
CA SER A 204 -15.27 -8.11 17.21
C SER A 204 -14.46 -8.82 18.31
N HIS A 205 -14.09 -10.09 18.08
CA HIS A 205 -13.44 -10.92 19.09
C HIS A 205 -12.02 -10.46 19.43
N LYS A 206 -11.26 -9.95 18.45
CA LYS A 206 -9.88 -9.48 18.65
C LYS A 206 -9.71 -8.43 19.75
N LEU A 207 -10.71 -7.57 19.96
CA LEU A 207 -10.69 -6.57 21.05
C LEU A 207 -11.56 -6.96 22.26
N LYS A 208 -12.64 -7.71 22.06
CA LYS A 208 -13.53 -8.14 23.16
C LYS A 208 -12.83 -8.96 24.25
N GLN A 209 -11.73 -9.63 23.91
CA GLN A 209 -10.92 -10.38 24.90
C GLN A 209 -10.22 -9.52 25.96
N PHE A 210 -10.17 -8.20 25.78
CA PHE A 210 -9.54 -7.26 26.70
C PHE A 210 -10.54 -6.45 27.53
N VAL A 211 -11.84 -6.65 27.31
CA VAL A 211 -12.90 -6.00 28.11
C VAL A 211 -12.75 -6.47 29.56
N GLY A 212 -12.52 -5.53 30.48
CA GLY A 212 -12.28 -5.79 31.91
C GLY A 212 -10.82 -5.82 32.34
N LEU A 213 -9.85 -5.76 31.41
CA LEU A 213 -8.41 -5.61 31.70
C LEU A 213 -7.94 -4.14 31.63
N GLU A 214 -8.88 -3.20 31.64
CA GLU A 214 -8.57 -1.78 31.55
C GLU A 214 -7.89 -1.31 32.84
N ASN A 215 -6.57 -1.09 32.76
CA ASN A 215 -5.79 -0.44 33.80
C ASN A 215 -6.45 0.88 34.22
N LYS A 216 -6.53 1.12 35.53
CA LYS A 216 -7.02 2.35 36.18
C LYS A 216 -6.36 3.66 35.69
N GLU A 217 -5.34 3.60 34.83
CA GLU A 217 -4.77 4.79 34.18
C GLU A 217 -5.68 5.38 33.09
N LYS A 218 -6.70 4.65 32.61
CA LYS A 218 -7.75 5.21 31.73
C LYS A 218 -8.88 5.95 32.49
N SER A 219 -8.85 6.02 33.83
CA SER A 219 -9.95 6.56 34.65
C SER A 219 -10.02 8.09 34.74
N THR A 220 -9.94 8.80 33.60
CA THR A 220 -10.46 10.18 33.50
C THR A 220 -11.43 10.38 32.33
N LEU A 221 -11.87 9.30 31.68
CA LEU A 221 -12.86 9.33 30.59
C LEU A 221 -13.98 8.31 30.79
N GLU A 222 -14.41 8.11 32.05
CA GLU A 222 -15.69 7.45 32.33
C GLU A 222 -16.82 8.44 32.06
N ASN A 223 -17.44 8.30 30.87
CA ASN A 223 -18.84 8.57 30.53
C ASN A 223 -19.09 8.82 29.02
N THR A 224 -18.13 8.51 28.15
CA THR A 224 -18.34 8.53 26.69
C THR A 224 -18.28 7.11 26.10
N ILE A 225 -19.01 6.17 26.72
CA ILE A 225 -19.36 4.94 26.02
C ILE A 225 -20.43 5.33 25.00
N ILE A 226 -20.26 4.83 23.78
CA ILE A 226 -21.14 5.01 22.61
C ILE A 226 -20.96 6.36 21.91
N THR A 227 -19.87 6.49 21.13
CA THR A 227 -19.83 7.02 19.74
C THR A 227 -18.50 7.74 19.43
N ASN A 228 -17.42 7.00 19.17
CA ASN A 228 -16.33 7.46 18.28
C ASN A 228 -15.62 6.31 17.52
N SER A 229 -16.44 5.41 16.99
CA SER A 229 -16.51 5.02 15.57
C SER A 229 -15.17 4.74 14.84
N TYR A 230 -14.78 3.47 14.81
CA TYR A 230 -13.78 2.82 13.93
C TYR A 230 -12.31 3.25 14.04
N LYS A 231 -12.00 4.55 14.06
CA LYS A 231 -10.61 5.03 14.17
C LYS A 231 -9.99 4.71 15.52
N GLU A 232 -10.79 4.70 16.58
CA GLU A 232 -10.37 4.32 17.93
C GLU A 232 -10.03 2.83 18.00
N HIS A 233 -10.87 1.96 17.43
CA HIS A 233 -10.61 0.51 17.37
C HIS A 233 -9.31 0.13 16.66
N LYS A 234 -8.93 0.86 15.60
CA LYS A 234 -7.63 0.67 14.93
C LYS A 234 -6.46 0.98 15.87
N LYS A 235 -6.56 2.08 16.63
CA LYS A 235 -5.54 2.46 17.61
C LYS A 235 -5.47 1.45 18.75
N ASP A 236 -6.63 0.98 19.22
CA ASP A 236 -6.70 -0.02 20.29
C ASP A 236 -6.05 -1.34 19.86
N GLY A 237 -6.33 -1.81 18.64
CA GLY A 237 -5.69 -3.02 18.09
C GLY A 237 -4.17 -2.91 18.07
N ILE A 238 -3.64 -1.81 17.54
CA ILE A 238 -2.18 -1.56 17.54
C ILE A 238 -1.65 -1.47 18.97
N PHE A 239 -2.35 -0.79 19.88
CA PHE A 239 -1.96 -0.64 21.27
C PHE A 239 -1.86 -1.99 21.99
N TYR A 240 -2.89 -2.83 21.95
CA TYR A 240 -2.87 -4.14 22.61
C TYR A 240 -1.85 -5.07 21.99
N CYS A 241 -1.75 -5.09 20.66
CA CYS A 241 -0.74 -5.85 19.95
C CYS A 241 0.68 -5.47 20.39
N GLN A 242 0.97 -4.17 20.48
CA GLN A 242 2.28 -3.68 20.89
C GLN A 242 2.57 -4.03 22.36
N ASN A 243 1.62 -3.82 23.28
CA ASN A 243 1.81 -4.19 24.69
C ASN A 243 2.06 -5.68 24.87
N ILE A 244 1.30 -6.54 24.18
CA ILE A 244 1.51 -7.99 24.25
C ILE A 244 2.92 -8.35 23.75
N VAL A 245 3.33 -7.81 22.61
CA VAL A 245 4.67 -8.05 22.06
C VAL A 245 5.78 -7.58 23.02
N GLU A 246 5.63 -6.41 23.65
CA GLU A 246 6.61 -5.86 24.59
C GLU A 246 6.69 -6.63 25.92
N LYS A 247 5.56 -7.17 26.38
CA LYS A 247 5.47 -7.93 27.65
C LYS A 247 5.90 -9.39 27.53
N ASN A 248 6.00 -9.90 26.30
CA ASN A 248 6.38 -11.27 25.99
C ASN A 248 7.64 -11.26 25.14
N THR A 249 8.76 -10.82 25.71
CA THR A 249 10.04 -10.65 24.99
C THR A 249 10.62 -11.98 24.48
N GLU A 250 10.16 -13.09 25.04
CA GLU A 250 10.40 -14.45 24.59
C GLU A 250 9.68 -14.81 23.28
N LEU A 251 8.67 -14.03 22.88
CA LEU A 251 7.90 -14.24 21.66
C LEU A 251 8.76 -13.93 20.43
N SER A 252 9.44 -14.97 19.94
CA SER A 252 10.21 -14.92 18.70
C SER A 252 9.32 -14.48 17.53
N GLY A 253 9.84 -13.60 16.68
CA GLY A 253 9.15 -13.03 15.53
C GLY A 253 8.43 -11.70 15.80
N SER A 254 8.44 -11.22 17.05
CA SER A 254 7.92 -9.90 17.43
C SER A 254 8.54 -8.72 16.66
N GLN A 255 9.80 -8.85 16.27
CA GLN A 255 10.51 -7.84 15.46
C GLN A 255 9.86 -7.60 14.09
N LEU A 256 9.17 -8.61 13.53
CA LEU A 256 8.47 -8.50 12.24
C LEU A 256 7.38 -7.42 12.28
N PHE A 257 6.74 -7.23 13.43
CA PHE A 257 5.77 -6.15 13.64
C PHE A 257 6.44 -4.80 13.91
N ALA A 258 7.54 -4.78 14.66
CA ALA A 258 8.28 -3.55 14.96
C ALA A 258 8.80 -2.89 13.67
N GLU A 259 9.39 -3.68 12.78
CA GLU A 259 10.00 -3.27 11.50
C GLU A 259 8.98 -2.98 10.39
N SER A 260 7.72 -3.37 10.58
CA SER A 260 6.67 -3.18 9.59
C SER A 260 6.30 -1.70 9.38
N PRO A 261 6.03 -1.27 8.13
CA PRO A 261 5.59 0.10 7.84
C PRO A 261 4.36 0.49 8.66
N SER A 262 4.34 1.70 9.23
CA SER A 262 3.25 2.18 10.11
C SER A 262 1.85 2.04 9.48
N LYS A 263 1.74 2.23 8.17
CA LYS A 263 0.47 2.09 7.41
C LYS A 263 -0.10 0.66 7.39
N LYS A 264 0.71 -0.35 7.71
CA LYS A 264 0.34 -1.78 7.71
C LYS A 264 0.12 -2.34 9.11
N LYS A 265 0.50 -1.61 10.17
CA LYS A 265 0.45 -2.12 11.55
C LYS A 265 -0.96 -2.43 12.04
N ASP A 266 -1.97 -1.74 11.53
CA ASP A 266 -3.38 -2.01 11.82
C ASP A 266 -3.80 -3.43 11.37
N ASP A 267 -3.63 -3.75 10.08
CA ASP A 267 -3.99 -5.06 9.53
C ASP A 267 -3.17 -6.20 10.17
N LEU A 268 -1.90 -5.93 10.48
CA LEU A 268 -1.01 -6.89 11.15
C LEU A 268 -1.44 -7.14 12.60
N ALA A 269 -1.78 -6.09 13.35
CA ALA A 269 -2.29 -6.22 14.71
C ALA A 269 -3.59 -7.01 14.72
N ASP A 270 -4.50 -6.74 13.79
CA ASP A 270 -5.77 -7.44 13.67
C ASP A 270 -5.60 -8.95 13.47
N CYS A 271 -4.75 -9.39 12.55
CA CYS A 271 -4.58 -10.83 12.30
C CYS A 271 -3.88 -11.55 13.47
N PHE A 272 -2.92 -10.90 14.13
CA PHE A 272 -2.27 -11.46 15.32
C PHE A 272 -3.24 -11.57 16.50
N LEU A 273 -3.96 -10.49 16.83
CA LEU A 273 -4.93 -10.49 17.92
C LEU A 273 -6.09 -11.47 17.70
N GLN A 274 -6.48 -11.68 16.43
CA GLN A 274 -7.47 -12.68 16.07
C GLN A 274 -6.97 -14.11 16.34
N GLY A 275 -5.72 -14.42 15.98
CA GLY A 275 -5.10 -15.72 16.27
C GLY A 275 -4.95 -15.95 17.77
N LEU A 276 -4.52 -14.93 18.50
CA LEU A 276 -4.44 -14.92 19.96
C LEU A 276 -5.81 -15.18 20.63
N TRP A 277 -6.86 -14.49 20.19
CA TRP A 277 -8.21 -14.74 20.67
C TRP A 277 -8.61 -16.21 20.47
N TYR A 278 -8.32 -16.76 19.30
CA TYR A 278 -8.67 -18.13 18.95
C TYR A 278 -7.97 -19.13 19.87
N LEU A 279 -6.66 -18.97 20.08
CA LEU A 279 -5.89 -19.82 21.00
C LEU A 279 -6.42 -19.73 22.44
N LYS A 280 -6.75 -18.53 22.92
CA LYS A 280 -7.35 -18.33 24.24
C LYS A 280 -8.73 -19.00 24.34
N HIS A 281 -9.57 -18.85 23.33
CA HIS A 281 -10.91 -19.43 23.29
C HIS A 281 -10.88 -20.96 23.27
N ARG A 282 -9.82 -21.57 22.71
CA ARG A 282 -9.56 -23.01 22.70
C ARG A 282 -8.83 -23.50 23.96
N ASN A 283 -8.58 -22.64 24.95
CA ASN A 283 -7.79 -22.94 26.15
C ASN A 283 -6.37 -23.46 25.85
N ILE A 284 -5.75 -23.01 24.76
CA ILE A 284 -4.36 -23.32 24.42
C ILE A 284 -3.42 -22.34 25.14
N ILE A 285 -3.87 -21.10 25.30
CA ILE A 285 -3.15 -20.05 26.03
C ILE A 285 -4.07 -19.34 27.02
N THR A 286 -3.46 -18.64 27.97
CA THR A 286 -4.10 -17.67 28.85
C THR A 286 -3.28 -16.38 28.90
N TYR A 287 -3.92 -15.27 29.30
CA TYR A 287 -3.22 -14.03 29.63
C TYR A 287 -3.40 -13.74 31.11
N ALA A 288 -2.31 -13.38 31.79
CA ALA A 288 -2.40 -12.72 33.09
C ALA A 288 -2.85 -11.26 32.91
N GLU A 289 -3.20 -10.58 34.01
CA GLU A 289 -3.66 -9.18 33.98
C GLU A 289 -2.62 -8.23 33.36
N ASP A 290 -1.35 -8.61 33.38
CA ASP A 290 -0.22 -7.89 32.78
C ASP A 290 -0.02 -8.17 31.27
N LEU A 291 -0.96 -8.89 30.64
CA LEU A 291 -0.92 -9.34 29.24
C LEU A 291 0.22 -10.32 28.90
N LYS A 292 0.83 -10.95 29.92
CA LYS A 292 1.77 -12.05 29.70
C LYS A 292 1.05 -13.32 29.27
N ILE A 293 1.54 -13.96 28.21
CA ILE A 293 0.99 -15.17 27.62
C ILE A 293 1.55 -16.39 28.35
N ASN A 294 0.67 -17.27 28.80
CA ASN A 294 1.03 -18.59 29.32
C ASN A 294 0.39 -19.66 28.44
N ILE A 295 1.14 -20.71 28.12
CA ILE A 295 0.59 -21.92 27.49
C ILE A 295 -0.06 -22.78 28.59
N VAL A 296 -1.23 -23.35 28.28
CA VAL A 296 -2.00 -24.21 29.18
C VAL A 296 -1.57 -25.66 29.06
#